data_AF-A0A534Z6D9-F1
#
_entry.id   AF-A0A534Z6D9-F1
#
_cell.length_a   1.000
_cell.length_b   1.000
_cell.length_c   1.000
_cell.angle_alpha   90.00
_cell.angle_beta   90.00
_cell.angle_gamma   90.00
#
_symmetry.space_group_name_H-M   'P 1'
#
loop_
_entity.id
_entity.type
_entity.pdbx_description
1 polymer ?
#
loop_
_entity_poly.entity_id
_entity_poly.type
_entity_poly.pdbx_seq_one_letter_code
_entity_poly.pdbx_strand_id
1 'polypeptide(L)'
;MLYFLSASVEPPAADVAAGLVTVTFIHSSKERPPRAYVAAPHRGWWFYIAAADQSSKATFSLLNILFWLQSASGKGKSPLLTLPVGGP
;
A
#
# COMPACT_ATOMS: atom_id res chain seq x y z
N MET A 1 5.48 -21.11 13.50
CA MET A 1 6.84 -21.16 12.92
C MET A 1 6.69 -21.37 11.41
N LEU A 2 6.36 -20.30 10.67
CA LEU A 2 6.12 -20.31 9.21
C LEU A 2 7.19 -19.41 8.56
N TYR A 3 8.24 -20.04 8.05
CA TYR A 3 9.25 -19.44 7.17
C TYR A 3 8.98 -19.98 5.76
N PHE A 4 7.88 -19.56 5.16
CA PHE A 4 7.62 -19.88 3.76
C PHE A 4 8.64 -19.13 2.91
N LEU A 5 9.57 -19.91 2.35
CA LEU A 5 10.25 -19.71 1.07
C LEU A 5 9.90 -18.39 0.36
N SER A 6 10.66 -17.32 0.66
CA SER A 6 10.75 -16.18 -0.25
C SER A 6 11.64 -16.60 -1.41
N ALA A 7 11.17 -17.49 -2.28
CA ALA A 7 11.71 -17.50 -3.63
C ALA A 7 11.36 -16.13 -4.22
N SER A 8 12.37 -15.36 -4.63
CA SER A 8 12.11 -14.14 -5.41
C SER A 8 11.38 -14.58 -6.67
N VAL A 9 10.05 -14.42 -6.70
CA VAL A 9 9.28 -14.54 -7.92
C VAL A 9 9.61 -13.30 -8.73
N GLU A 10 10.61 -13.41 -9.58
CA GLU A 10 10.91 -12.36 -10.54
C GLU A 10 9.86 -12.45 -11.66
N PRO A 11 9.04 -11.40 -11.84
CA PRO A 11 8.08 -11.38 -12.93
C PRO A 11 8.86 -11.37 -14.26
N PRO A 12 8.39 -12.09 -15.29
CA PRO A 12 9.01 -12.04 -16.60
C PRO A 12 9.10 -10.60 -17.09
N ALA A 13 10.29 -10.17 -17.53
CA ALA A 13 10.50 -8.79 -17.98
C ALA A 13 9.55 -8.39 -19.12
N ALA A 14 9.15 -9.34 -19.96
CA ALA A 14 8.16 -9.15 -21.02
C ALA A 14 6.79 -8.73 -20.46
N ASP A 15 6.34 -9.34 -19.36
CA ASP A 15 5.04 -9.05 -18.75
C ASP A 15 5.03 -7.70 -18.04
N VAL A 16 6.16 -7.33 -17.41
CA VAL A 16 6.35 -6.00 -16.82
C VAL A 16 6.39 -4.93 -17.91
N ALA A 17 7.13 -5.16 -19.00
CA ALA A 17 7.19 -4.23 -20.13
C ALA A 17 5.85 -4.08 -20.86
N ALA A 18 5.07 -5.17 -20.94
CA ALA A 18 3.72 -5.16 -21.50
C ALA A 18 2.65 -4.62 -20.54
N GLY A 19 3.00 -4.31 -19.29
CA GLY A 19 2.07 -3.82 -18.27
C GLY A 19 1.06 -4.87 -17.79
N LEU A 20 1.30 -6.15 -18.07
CA LEU A 20 0.46 -7.27 -17.64
C LEU A 20 0.63 -7.58 -16.15
N VAL A 21 1.78 -7.24 -15.59
CA VAL A 21 2.13 -7.41 -14.17
C VAL A 21 2.69 -6.11 -13.64
N THR A 22 2.25 -5.71 -12.45
CA THR A 22 2.82 -4.55 -11.73
C THR A 22 3.62 -5.03 -10.52
N VAL A 23 4.81 -4.45 -10.32
CA VAL A 23 5.70 -4.78 -9.21
C VAL A 23 5.61 -3.68 -8.17
N THR A 24 5.37 -4.06 -6.92
CA THR A 24 5.36 -3.13 -5.79
C THR A 24 6.68 -3.23 -5.05
N PHE A 25 7.38 -2.11 -4.91
CA PHE A 25 8.65 -2.03 -4.19
C PHE A 25 8.43 -1.47 -2.79
N ILE A 26 8.86 -2.23 -1.78
CA ILE A 26 8.90 -1.79 -0.39
C ILE A 26 10.37 -1.65 0.02
N HIS A 27 10.76 -0.42 0.37
CA HIS A 27 12.10 -0.11 0.83
C HIS A 27 12.20 -0.19 2.34
N SER A 28 13.41 -0.37 2.86
CA SER A 28 13.72 -0.31 4.29
C SER A 28 14.80 0.72 4.58
N SER A 29 14.74 1.34 5.77
CA SER A 29 15.72 2.32 6.25
C SER A 29 15.80 2.27 7.78
N LYS A 30 16.95 2.59 8.37
CA LYS A 30 17.07 2.71 9.84
C LYS A 30 16.36 3.95 10.38
N GLU A 31 16.30 5.00 9.57
CA GLU A 31 15.68 6.29 9.90
C GLU A 31 14.44 6.52 9.06
N ARG A 32 13.53 7.39 9.56
CA ARG A 32 12.30 7.70 8.84
C ARG A 32 12.64 8.41 7.53
N PRO A 33 12.24 7.88 6.36
CA PRO A 33 12.59 8.48 5.08
C PRO A 33 11.88 9.84 4.93
N PRO A 34 12.58 10.89 4.46
CA PRO A 34 12.01 12.24 4.35
C PRO A 34 10.97 12.37 3.23
N ARG A 35 11.05 11.52 2.19
CA ARG A 35 10.13 11.53 1.03
C ARG A 35 9.48 10.16 0.80
N ALA A 36 8.80 9.66 1.82
CA ALA A 36 7.97 8.48 1.73
C ALA A 36 6.51 8.85 1.46
N TYR A 37 5.84 8.10 0.57
CA TYR A 37 4.38 8.17 0.42
C TYR A 37 3.69 7.59 1.65
N VAL A 38 4.14 6.42 2.09
CA VAL A 38 3.74 5.79 3.34
C VAL A 38 5.00 5.23 4.00
N ALA A 39 5.11 5.36 5.32
CA ALA A 39 6.21 4.81 6.09
C ALA A 39 5.67 4.24 7.41
N ALA A 40 6.07 3.02 7.73
CA ALA A 40 5.67 2.32 8.95
C ALA A 40 6.91 1.84 9.71
N PRO A 41 7.04 2.14 11.01
CA PRO A 41 8.13 1.63 11.83
C PRO A 41 7.84 0.19 12.25
N HIS A 42 8.85 -0.68 12.17
CA HIS A 42 8.78 -2.06 12.64
C HIS A 42 10.17 -2.54 13.09
N ARG A 43 10.28 -2.97 14.36
CA ARG A 43 11.50 -3.55 14.96
C ARG A 43 12.77 -2.71 14.76
N GLY A 44 12.67 -1.39 14.93
CA GLY A 44 13.80 -0.46 14.77
C GLY A 44 14.15 -0.09 13.33
N TRP A 45 13.32 -0.48 12.37
CA TRP A 45 13.44 -0.10 10.95
C TRP A 45 12.18 0.60 10.49
N TRP A 46 12.31 1.39 9.43
CA TRP A 46 11.23 2.00 8.69
C TRP A 46 11.05 1.30 7.36
N PHE A 47 9.84 0.81 7.11
CA PHE A 47 9.44 0.25 5.83
C PHE A 47 8.58 1.26 5.09
N TYR A 48 8.83 1.48 3.80
CA TYR A 48 8.20 2.58 3.09
C TYR A 48 8.05 2.36 1.58
N ILE A 49 7.10 3.08 1.01
CA ILE A 49 6.97 3.29 -0.44
C ILE A 49 7.51 4.69 -0.75
N ALA A 50 8.40 4.78 -1.73
CA ALA A 50 8.98 6.07 -2.13
C ALA A 50 7.91 7.01 -2.72
N ALA A 51 8.00 8.30 -2.43
CA ALA A 51 7.05 9.27 -2.98
C ALA A 51 7.11 9.41 -4.51
N ALA A 52 8.18 8.96 -5.16
CA ALA A 52 8.30 8.97 -6.62
C ALA A 52 7.74 7.71 -7.30
N ASP A 53 7.44 6.65 -6.55
CA ASP A 53 6.98 5.37 -7.11
C ASP A 53 5.46 5.35 -7.27
N GLN A 54 4.97 5.73 -8.46
CA GLN A 54 3.55 5.83 -8.73
C GLN A 54 2.87 4.47 -8.87
N SER A 55 3.57 3.47 -9.42
CA SER A 55 3.10 2.08 -9.54
C SER A 55 2.78 1.47 -8.18
N SER A 56 3.73 1.53 -7.25
CA SER A 56 3.55 0.97 -5.90
C SER A 56 2.43 1.67 -5.13
N LYS A 57 2.24 2.98 -5.32
CA LYS A 57 1.12 3.73 -4.73
C LYS A 57 -0.23 3.27 -5.23
N ALA A 58 -0.36 3.05 -6.54
CA ALA A 58 -1.62 2.61 -7.14
C ALA A 58 -2.02 1.25 -6.57
N THR A 59 -1.09 0.29 -6.53
CA THR A 59 -1.31 -1.04 -5.94
C THR A 59 -1.66 -0.95 -4.46
N PHE A 60 -0.92 -0.16 -3.68
CA PHE A 60 -1.21 0.02 -2.26
C PHE A 60 -2.59 0.66 -2.01
N SER A 61 -2.99 1.60 -2.85
CA SER A 61 -4.32 2.24 -2.76
C SER A 61 -5.43 1.26 -3.10
N LEU A 62 -5.24 0.41 -4.12
CA LEU A 62 -6.17 -0.67 -4.44
C LEU A 62 -6.31 -1.64 -3.25
N LEU A 63 -5.20 -2.06 -2.64
CA LEU A 63 -5.24 -2.91 -1.44
C LEU A 63 -6.01 -2.26 -0.30
N ASN A 64 -5.79 -0.96 -0.05
CA ASN A 64 -6.57 -0.23 0.95
C ASN A 64 -8.07 -0.26 0.62
N ILE A 65 -8.45 -0.01 -0.63
CA ILE A 65 -9.86 -0.08 -1.06
C ILE A 65 -10.42 -1.49 -0.79
N LEU A 66 -9.69 -2.55 -1.17
CA LEU A 66 -10.11 -3.93 -0.93
C LEU A 66 -10.29 -4.22 0.57
N PHE A 67 -9.36 -3.76 1.42
CA PHE A 67 -9.47 -3.88 2.87
C PHE A 67 -10.68 -3.13 3.43
N TRP A 68 -10.97 -1.93 2.91
CA TRP A 68 -12.11 -1.13 3.32
C TRP A 68 -13.44 -1.80 2.93
N LEU A 69 -13.51 -2.42 1.75
CA LEU A 69 -14.68 -3.17 1.32
C LEU A 69 -14.92 -4.40 2.21
N GLN A 70 -13.86 -5.09 2.62
CA GLN A 70 -13.95 -6.21 3.56
C GLN A 70 -14.36 -5.75 4.97
N SER A 71 -13.83 -4.62 5.45
CA SER A 71 -14.14 -4.11 6.79
C SER A 71 -15.56 -3.55 6.89
N ALA A 72 -16.15 -3.05 5.80
CA ALA A 72 -17.55 -2.63 5.74
C ALA A 72 -18.54 -3.79 6.01
N SER A 73 -18.09 -5.04 5.90
CA SER A 73 -18.90 -6.24 6.22
C SER A 73 -18.79 -6.66 7.69
N GLY A 74 -17.88 -6.07 8.48
CA GLY A 74 -17.75 -6.27 9.92
C GLY A 74 -18.29 -5.07 10.70
N LYS A 75 -19.13 -5.30 11.71
CA LYS A 75 -19.69 -4.25 12.58
C LYS A 75 -18.58 -3.35 13.18
N GLY A 76 -18.30 -2.21 12.55
CA GLY A 76 -17.32 -1.23 13.03
C GLY A 76 -17.43 0.08 12.26
N LYS A 77 -18.16 1.04 12.84
CA LYS A 77 -18.44 2.43 12.40
C LYS A 77 -17.92 2.80 11.00
N SER A 78 -18.81 2.72 10.01
CA SER A 78 -18.63 3.34 8.69
C SER A 78 -18.29 4.83 8.84
N PRO A 79 -17.37 5.40 8.03
CA PRO A 79 -17.06 6.82 8.08
C PRO A 79 -18.31 7.65 7.72
N LEU A 80 -18.77 8.48 8.66
CA LEU A 80 -19.89 9.40 8.41
C LEU A 80 -19.33 10.64 7.72
N LEU A 81 -19.45 10.69 6.39
CA LEU A 81 -19.21 11.90 5.61
C LEU A 81 -20.42 12.83 5.80
N THR A 82 -20.25 13.94 6.54
CA THR A 82 -21.27 15.01 6.60
C THR A 82 -20.81 16.17 5.74
N LEU A 83 -21.61 16.49 4.71
CA LEU A 83 -21.51 17.74 3.98
C LEU A 83 -22.45 18.74 4.66
N PRO A 84 -22.02 19.98 4.96
CA PRO A 84 -22.95 21.00 5.38
C PRO A 84 -23.87 21.35 4.20
N VAL A 85 -25.15 21.00 4.31
CA VAL A 85 -26.18 21.62 3.47
C VAL A 85 -26.44 22.99 4.07
N GLY A 86 -25.79 24.01 3.48
CA GLY A 86 -25.95 25.39 3.90
C GLY A 86 -27.41 25.84 3.79
N GLY A 87 -27.75 26.82 4.61
CA GLY A 87 -28.92 27.66 4.38
C GLY A 87 -28.98 28.78 5.41
N PRO A 88 -29.93 29.71 5.25
CA PRO A 88 -30.42 30.32 4.01
C PRO A 88 -29.53 31.47 3.52
#